data_AF-A0A1E3JRU0-F1
#
_entry.id   AF-A0A1E3JRU0-F1
#
_cell.length_a   1.000
_cell.length_b   1.000
_cell.length_c   1.000
_cell.angle_alpha   90.00
_cell.angle_beta   90.00
_cell.angle_gamma   90.00
#
_symmetry.space_group_name_H-M   'P 1'
#
loop_
_entity.id
_entity.type
_entity.pdbx_description
1 polymer ?
#
loop_
_entity_poly.entity_id
_entity_poly.type
_entity_poly.pdbx_seq_one_letter_code
_entity_poly.pdbx_strand_id
1 'polypeptide(L)'
;MSTTARPFFARLWSSYTTALRERPLRTKMIQSGVLFITADLVAQIGIEGRSMRKAIMGEEGEEIYDPLRTARITTYGSIIFAPLAHTWLSQLEKVNLSNKVTTLATKVTLDCLVWSPCVTFMFPTSLGLLEGKSIEEVRQKVAMGWFPTWQKAVCVFGPTQILNFTLIPPQHRLLAVQSVGMCWNTFLSWQNNKNNKILAQATAHLVEARVHAAEVEGEKTHKEGEVEEAERDVEEAREAVRKAQEKKDKMKKEGGALGVGTRMGWS
;
A
#
# COMPACT_ATOMS: atom_id res chain seq x y z
N MET A 1 -4.49 -54.36 4.11
CA MET A 1 -3.68 -53.18 3.71
C MET A 1 -4.30 -51.94 4.32
N SER A 2 -3.66 -51.39 5.36
CA SER A 2 -4.14 -50.19 6.07
C SER A 2 -3.93 -48.96 5.19
N THR A 3 -5.01 -48.34 4.73
CA THR A 3 -4.98 -47.01 4.11
C THR A 3 -4.83 -45.99 5.23
N THR A 4 -3.59 -45.71 5.64
CA THR A 4 -3.34 -44.60 6.59
C THR A 4 -3.79 -43.31 5.91
N ALA A 5 -4.94 -42.78 6.34
CA ALA A 5 -5.47 -41.54 5.81
C ALA A 5 -4.40 -40.44 6.01
N ARG A 6 -3.97 -39.81 4.91
CA ARG A 6 -2.99 -38.71 4.99
C ARG A 6 -3.52 -37.65 5.96
N PRO A 7 -2.66 -37.08 6.83
CA PRO A 7 -3.07 -36.04 7.76
C PRO A 7 -3.68 -34.85 7.01
N PHE A 8 -4.61 -34.15 7.65
CA PHE A 8 -5.39 -33.06 7.04
C PHE A 8 -4.50 -32.05 6.28
N PHE A 9 -3.40 -31.61 6.89
CA PHE A 9 -2.44 -30.69 6.25
C PHE A 9 -1.79 -31.26 4.99
N ALA A 10 -1.42 -32.55 4.98
CA ALA A 10 -0.85 -33.19 3.81
C ALA A 10 -1.87 -33.30 2.67
N ARG A 11 -3.15 -33.53 2.99
CA ARG A 11 -4.24 -33.54 2.01
C ARG A 11 -4.50 -32.15 1.45
N LEU A 12 -4.53 -31.13 2.31
CA LEU A 12 -4.71 -29.73 1.90
C LEU A 12 -3.55 -29.28 1.01
N TRP A 13 -2.31 -29.55 1.40
CA TRP A 13 -1.11 -29.24 0.62
C TRP A 13 -1.08 -29.98 -0.73
N SER A 14 -1.42 -31.27 -0.73
CA SER A 14 -1.53 -32.05 -1.97
C SER A 14 -2.61 -31.49 -2.89
N SER A 15 -3.75 -31.05 -2.35
CA SER A 15 -4.84 -30.47 -3.14
C SER A 15 -4.44 -29.10 -3.70
N TYR A 16 -3.80 -28.26 -2.89
CA TYR A 16 -3.27 -26.95 -3.30
C TYR A 16 -2.21 -27.08 -4.41
N THR A 17 -1.23 -27.97 -4.24
CA THR A 17 -0.19 -28.22 -5.25
C THR A 17 -0.76 -28.77 -6.55
N THR A 18 -1.80 -29.61 -6.47
CA THR A 18 -2.52 -30.10 -7.65
C THR A 18 -3.26 -28.95 -8.35
N ALA A 19 -4.01 -28.14 -7.60
CA ALA A 19 -4.72 -26.98 -8.14
C ALA A 19 -3.77 -25.91 -8.73
N LEU A 20 -2.57 -25.73 -8.16
CA LEU A 20 -1.52 -24.88 -8.71
C LEU A 20 -1.02 -25.36 -10.07
N ARG A 21 -0.96 -26.68 -10.28
CA ARG A 21 -0.51 -27.27 -11.56
C ARG A 21 -1.61 -27.22 -12.62
N GLU A 22 -2.83 -27.61 -12.26
CA GLU A 22 -3.94 -27.70 -13.22
C GLU A 22 -4.49 -26.32 -13.60
N ARG A 23 -4.60 -25.40 -12.64
CA ARG A 23 -5.24 -24.09 -12.83
C ARG A 23 -4.43 -22.99 -12.12
N PRO A 24 -3.19 -22.73 -12.56
CA PRO A 24 -2.22 -21.88 -11.86
C PRO A 24 -2.74 -20.47 -11.58
N LEU A 25 -3.33 -19.80 -12.58
CA LEU A 25 -3.82 -18.43 -12.43
C LEU A 25 -4.92 -18.34 -11.36
N ARG A 26 -5.96 -19.17 -11.47
CA ARG A 26 -7.08 -19.16 -10.52
C ARG A 26 -6.63 -19.46 -9.10
N THR A 27 -5.77 -20.47 -8.92
CA THR A 27 -5.25 -20.84 -7.60
C THR A 27 -4.45 -19.70 -6.99
N LYS A 28 -3.64 -19.00 -7.79
CA LYS A 28 -2.87 -17.82 -7.36
C LYS A 28 -3.76 -16.63 -7.02
N MET A 29 -4.84 -16.40 -7.75
CA MET A 29 -5.83 -15.35 -7.45
C MET A 29 -6.53 -15.61 -6.10
N ILE A 30 -7.01 -16.84 -5.88
CA ILE A 30 -7.64 -17.25 -4.61
C ILE A 30 -6.64 -17.13 -3.45
N GLN A 31 -5.43 -17.66 -3.62
CA GLN A 31 -4.36 -17.55 -2.63
C GLN A 31 -4.07 -16.09 -2.27
N SER A 32 -3.96 -15.22 -3.27
CA SER A 32 -3.73 -13.80 -3.05
C SER A 32 -4.89 -13.19 -2.27
N GLY A 33 -6.14 -13.45 -2.66
CA GLY A 33 -7.32 -12.98 -1.94
C GLY A 33 -7.29 -13.35 -0.45
N VAL A 34 -7.01 -14.63 -0.13
CA VAL A 34 -6.88 -15.08 1.26
C VAL A 34 -5.81 -14.30 2.01
N LEU A 35 -4.62 -14.12 1.43
CA LEU A 35 -3.53 -13.39 2.07
C LEU A 35 -3.85 -11.90 2.29
N PHE A 36 -4.54 -11.26 1.34
CA PHE A 36 -4.97 -9.86 1.49
C PHE A 36 -6.05 -9.70 2.55
N ILE A 37 -7.01 -10.62 2.64
CA ILE A 37 -8.00 -10.66 3.73
C ILE A 37 -7.28 -10.80 5.08
N THR A 38 -6.37 -11.78 5.19
CA THR A 38 -5.62 -12.00 6.45
C THR A 38 -4.77 -10.80 6.83
N ALA A 39 -4.07 -10.18 5.87
CA ALA A 39 -3.26 -8.99 6.11
C ALA A 39 -4.09 -7.82 6.67
N ASP A 40 -5.27 -7.61 6.09
CA ASP A 40 -6.13 -6.50 6.46
C ASP A 40 -6.86 -6.75 7.78
N LEU A 41 -7.26 -8.00 8.07
CA LEU A 41 -7.78 -8.37 9.40
C LEU A 41 -6.74 -8.13 10.50
N VAL A 42 -5.48 -8.50 10.26
CA VAL A 42 -4.37 -8.22 11.20
C VAL A 42 -4.17 -6.72 11.37
N ALA A 43 -4.22 -5.94 10.29
CA ALA A 43 -4.10 -4.49 10.35
C ALA A 43 -5.25 -3.86 11.15
N GLN A 44 -6.49 -4.21 10.84
CA GLN A 44 -7.68 -3.62 11.44
C GLN A 44 -7.86 -4.04 12.90
N ILE A 45 -7.79 -5.33 13.20
CA ILE A 45 -8.08 -5.86 14.55
C ILE A 45 -6.84 -5.80 15.44
N GLY A 46 -5.67 -6.21 14.90
CA GLY A 46 -4.45 -6.35 15.68
C GLY A 46 -3.70 -5.04 15.91
N ILE A 47 -3.61 -4.18 14.89
CA ILE A 47 -2.80 -2.94 14.96
C ILE A 47 -3.68 -1.72 15.24
N GLU A 48 -4.79 -1.58 14.52
CA GLU A 48 -5.70 -0.44 14.69
C GLU A 48 -6.68 -0.62 15.86
N GLY A 49 -6.74 -1.81 16.46
CA GLY A 49 -7.59 -2.10 17.62
C GLY A 49 -9.09 -2.10 17.31
N ARG A 50 -9.48 -2.22 16.03
CA ARG A 50 -10.90 -2.21 15.65
C ARG A 50 -11.61 -3.46 16.16
N SER A 51 -12.81 -3.28 16.68
CA SER A 51 -13.64 -4.33 17.25
C SER A 51 -14.63 -4.87 16.23
N MET A 52 -14.52 -6.17 15.94
CA MET A 52 -15.53 -6.90 15.17
C MET A 52 -16.82 -7.09 15.97
N ARG A 53 -16.74 -7.14 17.31
CA ARG A 53 -17.92 -7.22 18.18
C ARG A 53 -18.78 -5.97 18.04
N LYS A 54 -18.18 -4.78 18.06
CA LYS A 54 -18.90 -3.51 17.88
C LYS A 54 -19.61 -3.45 16.52
N ALA A 55 -18.98 -3.98 15.47
CA ALA A 55 -19.58 -4.09 14.14
C ALA A 55 -20.84 -4.98 14.12
N ILE A 56 -20.79 -6.13 14.80
CA ILE A 56 -21.90 -7.09 14.87
C ILE A 56 -23.05 -6.54 15.72
N MET A 57 -22.74 -5.76 16.76
CA MET A 57 -23.71 -5.15 17.66
C MET A 57 -24.38 -3.89 17.07
N GLY A 58 -23.98 -3.45 15.87
CA GLY A 58 -24.56 -2.27 15.20
C GLY A 58 -24.15 -0.93 15.82
N GLU A 59 -23.03 -0.89 16.55
CA GLU A 59 -22.47 0.38 17.04
C GLU A 59 -21.91 1.20 15.86
N GLU A 60 -21.76 2.51 16.05
CA GLU A 60 -21.13 3.41 15.07
C GLU A 60 -19.87 4.05 15.68
N GLY A 61 -18.81 4.19 14.88
CA GLY A 61 -17.56 4.81 15.32
C GLY A 61 -16.32 4.31 14.59
N GLU A 62 -15.19 5.03 14.77
CA GLU A 62 -13.93 4.70 14.08
C GLU A 62 -13.26 3.40 14.58
N GLU A 63 -13.66 2.91 15.75
CA GLU A 63 -13.13 1.68 16.36
C GLU A 63 -13.76 0.41 15.79
N ILE A 64 -14.51 0.50 14.69
CA ILE A 64 -15.28 -0.60 14.14
C ILE A 64 -14.59 -1.19 12.92
N TYR A 65 -14.63 -2.53 12.82
CA TYR A 65 -14.14 -3.25 11.67
C TYR A 65 -14.81 -2.77 10.38
N ASP A 66 -14.02 -2.39 9.37
CA ASP A 66 -14.45 -1.91 8.06
C ASP A 66 -14.38 -3.06 7.02
N PRO A 67 -15.50 -3.75 6.74
CA PRO A 67 -15.54 -4.82 5.75
C PRO A 67 -15.37 -4.32 4.31
N LEU A 68 -15.74 -3.07 4.02
CA LEU A 68 -15.60 -2.49 2.68
C LEU A 68 -14.12 -2.25 2.36
N ARG A 69 -13.31 -1.83 3.33
CA ARG A 69 -11.84 -1.76 3.17
C ARG A 69 -11.25 -3.14 2.85
N THR A 70 -11.66 -4.17 3.59
CA THR A 70 -11.22 -5.54 3.31
C THR A 70 -11.66 -5.98 1.92
N ALA A 71 -12.88 -5.67 1.49
CA ALA A 71 -13.37 -5.99 0.16
C ALA A 71 -12.55 -5.30 -0.95
N ARG A 72 -12.23 -4.01 -0.79
CA ARG A 72 -11.43 -3.24 -1.75
C ARG A 72 -10.01 -3.80 -1.90
N ILE A 73 -9.30 -4.02 -0.79
CA ILE A 73 -7.93 -4.52 -0.83
C ILE A 73 -7.86 -5.97 -1.33
N THR A 74 -8.87 -6.78 -1.02
CA THR A 74 -9.01 -8.15 -1.55
C THR A 74 -9.28 -8.15 -3.04
N THR A 75 -10.14 -7.25 -3.52
CA THR A 75 -10.43 -7.07 -4.95
C THR A 75 -9.16 -6.70 -5.72
N TYR A 76 -8.40 -5.72 -5.22
CA TYR A 76 -7.09 -5.38 -5.77
C TYR A 76 -6.15 -6.59 -5.78
N GLY A 77 -6.00 -7.27 -4.64
CA GLY A 77 -5.06 -8.37 -4.47
C GLY A 77 -5.34 -9.57 -5.35
N SER A 78 -6.62 -9.93 -5.49
CA SER A 78 -7.06 -11.15 -6.18
C SER A 78 -7.30 -10.94 -7.67
N ILE A 79 -7.87 -9.82 -8.08
CA ILE A 79 -8.31 -9.59 -9.47
C ILE A 79 -7.29 -8.75 -10.26
N ILE A 80 -6.62 -7.80 -9.62
CA ILE A 80 -5.68 -6.90 -10.31
C ILE A 80 -4.25 -7.42 -10.15
N PHE A 81 -3.79 -7.52 -8.91
CA PHE A 81 -2.40 -7.83 -8.60
C PHE A 81 -2.01 -9.27 -8.97
N ALA A 82 -2.81 -10.27 -8.57
CA ALA A 82 -2.42 -11.67 -8.75
C ALA A 82 -2.26 -12.10 -10.23
N PRO A 83 -3.14 -11.72 -11.17
CA PRO A 83 -2.92 -12.01 -12.59
C PRO A 83 -1.66 -11.31 -13.13
N LEU A 84 -1.47 -10.04 -12.81
CA LEU A 84 -0.27 -9.30 -13.21
C LEU A 84 1.01 -9.94 -12.66
N ALA A 85 1.04 -10.26 -11.37
CA ALA A 85 2.17 -10.91 -10.72
C ALA A 85 2.46 -12.30 -11.32
N HIS A 86 1.40 -13.06 -11.65
CA HIS A 86 1.56 -14.34 -12.32
C HIS A 86 2.24 -14.17 -13.69
N THR A 87 1.74 -13.24 -14.51
CA THR A 87 2.32 -12.99 -15.84
C THR A 87 3.74 -12.47 -15.74
N TRP A 88 4.02 -11.55 -14.81
CA TRP A 88 5.34 -10.98 -14.58
C TRP A 88 6.37 -12.05 -14.23
N LEU A 89 6.08 -12.89 -13.22
CA LEU A 89 6.96 -14.00 -12.85
C LEU A 89 7.18 -14.96 -14.03
N SER A 90 6.13 -15.26 -14.80
CA SER A 90 6.24 -16.10 -15.99
C SER A 90 7.12 -15.48 -17.10
N GLN A 91 7.15 -14.16 -17.24
CA GLN A 91 8.07 -13.48 -18.15
C GLN A 91 9.51 -13.49 -17.62
N LEU A 92 9.69 -13.27 -16.31
CA LEU A 92 11.00 -13.37 -15.67
C LEU A 92 11.59 -14.78 -15.78
N GLU A 93 10.77 -15.84 -15.77
CA GLU A 93 11.29 -17.21 -16.00
C GLU A 93 11.94 -17.39 -17.38
N LYS A 94 11.47 -16.65 -18.40
CA LYS A 94 12.03 -16.73 -19.76
C LYS A 94 13.40 -16.06 -19.89
N VAL A 95 13.75 -15.20 -18.93
CA VAL A 95 15.09 -14.60 -18.87
C VAL A 95 16.09 -15.69 -18.47
N ASN A 96 16.89 -16.13 -19.43
CA ASN A 96 17.95 -17.11 -19.22
C ASN A 96 19.20 -16.65 -19.97
N LEU A 97 20.19 -16.17 -19.22
CA LEU A 97 21.49 -15.74 -19.74
C LEU A 97 22.51 -16.87 -19.53
N SER A 98 23.68 -16.71 -20.15
CA SER A 98 24.77 -17.71 -20.10
C SER A 98 25.22 -18.07 -18.68
N ASN A 99 25.16 -17.12 -17.73
CA ASN A 99 25.52 -17.33 -16.33
C ASN A 99 24.29 -17.24 -15.41
N LYS A 100 24.21 -18.13 -14.43
CA LYS A 100 23.16 -18.15 -13.39
C LYS A 100 23.15 -16.87 -12.55
N VAL A 101 24.33 -16.32 -12.25
CA VAL A 101 24.48 -15.07 -11.48
C VAL A 101 24.00 -13.87 -12.29
N THR A 102 24.37 -13.78 -13.57
CA THR A 102 23.89 -12.70 -14.44
C THR A 102 22.40 -12.80 -14.67
N THR A 103 21.88 -14.02 -14.86
CA THR A 103 20.43 -14.27 -14.97
C THR A 103 19.69 -13.80 -13.72
N LEU A 104 20.18 -14.16 -12.54
CA LEU A 104 19.60 -13.72 -11.27
C LEU A 104 19.64 -12.20 -11.12
N ALA A 105 20.80 -11.59 -11.36
CA ALA A 105 20.98 -10.15 -11.27
C ALA A 105 20.03 -9.41 -12.22
N THR A 106 19.90 -9.86 -13.48
CA THR A 106 18.97 -9.29 -14.44
C THR A 106 17.52 -9.43 -13.98
N LYS A 107 17.11 -10.60 -13.47
CA LYS A 107 15.74 -10.79 -12.95
C LYS A 107 15.44 -9.85 -11.79
N VAL A 108 16.36 -9.71 -10.84
CA VAL A 108 16.20 -8.81 -9.68
C VAL A 108 16.19 -7.34 -10.11
N THR A 109 17.07 -6.94 -11.03
CA THR A 109 17.09 -5.57 -11.56
C THR A 109 15.79 -5.23 -12.29
N LEU A 110 15.26 -6.14 -13.12
CA LEU A 110 13.95 -5.96 -13.75
C LEU A 110 12.84 -5.85 -12.71
N ASP A 111 12.90 -6.65 -11.64
CA ASP A 111 11.91 -6.58 -10.57
C ASP A 111 11.95 -5.22 -9.83
N CYS A 112 13.15 -4.72 -9.51
CA CYS A 112 13.33 -3.45 -8.81
C CYS A 112 13.00 -2.22 -9.67
N LEU A 113 13.32 -2.26 -10.98
CA LEU A 113 13.22 -1.09 -11.86
C LEU A 113 11.96 -1.06 -12.74
N VAL A 114 11.29 -2.19 -12.95
CA VAL A 114 10.09 -2.27 -13.78
C VAL A 114 8.89 -2.64 -12.94
N TRP A 115 8.94 -3.78 -12.25
CA TRP A 115 7.78 -4.29 -11.52
C TRP A 115 7.45 -3.48 -10.27
N SER A 116 8.45 -3.26 -9.41
CA SER A 116 8.29 -2.51 -8.16
C SER A 116 7.67 -1.12 -8.38
N PRO A 117 8.16 -0.24 -9.28
CA PRO A 117 7.56 1.08 -9.48
C PRO A 117 6.14 1.01 -10.04
N CYS A 118 5.84 0.04 -10.91
CA CYS A 118 4.49 -0.18 -11.42
C CYS A 118 3.53 -0.60 -10.30
N VAL A 119 3.90 -1.58 -9.46
CA VAL A 119 3.04 -2.06 -8.37
C VAL A 119 2.83 -0.98 -7.31
N THR A 120 3.87 -0.25 -6.94
CA THR A 120 3.78 0.82 -5.93
C THR A 120 2.96 2.01 -6.42
N PHE A 121 2.85 2.21 -7.74
CA PHE A 121 1.91 3.15 -8.34
C PHE A 121 0.48 2.58 -8.38
N MET A 122 0.31 1.32 -8.81
CA MET A 122 -0.99 0.69 -8.99
C MET A 122 -1.78 0.55 -7.68
N PHE A 123 -1.11 0.23 -6.57
CA PHE A 123 -1.78 0.00 -5.29
C PHE A 123 -2.60 1.22 -4.79
N PRO A 124 -2.00 2.40 -4.52
CA PRO A 124 -2.74 3.57 -4.07
C PRO A 124 -3.72 4.09 -5.12
N THR A 125 -3.42 3.92 -6.41
CA THR A 125 -4.30 4.31 -7.51
C THR A 125 -5.58 3.47 -7.51
N SER A 126 -5.43 2.14 -7.50
CA SER A 126 -6.57 1.20 -7.51
C SER A 126 -7.42 1.36 -6.26
N LEU A 127 -6.79 1.48 -5.08
CA LEU A 127 -7.53 1.70 -3.84
C LEU A 127 -8.25 3.03 -3.83
N GLY A 128 -7.62 4.12 -4.31
CA GLY A 128 -8.28 5.43 -4.36
C GLY A 128 -9.50 5.44 -5.28
N LEU A 129 -9.41 4.77 -6.44
CA LEU A 129 -10.55 4.62 -7.35
C LEU A 129 -11.67 3.76 -6.73
N LEU A 130 -11.31 2.66 -6.05
CA LEU A 130 -12.27 1.81 -5.33
C LEU A 130 -12.88 2.50 -4.09
N GLU A 131 -12.17 3.45 -3.50
CA GLU A 131 -12.65 4.35 -2.43
C GLU A 131 -13.64 5.41 -2.98
N GLY A 132 -13.81 5.53 -4.31
CA GLY A 132 -14.67 6.52 -4.93
C GLY A 132 -14.06 7.92 -5.05
N LYS A 133 -12.75 8.06 -4.87
CA LYS A 133 -12.04 9.35 -4.97
C LYS A 133 -11.96 9.84 -6.40
N SER A 134 -11.92 11.15 -6.57
CA SER A 134 -11.68 11.79 -7.85
C SER A 134 -10.25 11.52 -8.36
N ILE A 135 -10.06 11.61 -9.68
CA ILE A 135 -8.75 11.39 -10.31
C ILE A 135 -7.69 12.36 -9.75
N GLU A 136 -8.08 13.60 -9.45
CA GLU A 136 -7.15 14.61 -8.90
C GLU A 136 -6.71 14.24 -7.47
N GLU A 137 -7.61 13.78 -6.61
CA GLU A 137 -7.25 13.29 -5.27
C GLU A 137 -6.33 12.08 -5.33
N VAL A 138 -6.60 11.13 -6.25
CA VAL A 138 -5.74 9.97 -6.48
C VAL A 138 -4.36 10.40 -6.94
N ARG A 139 -4.28 11.33 -7.89
CA ARG A 139 -3.02 11.88 -8.40
C ARG A 139 -2.20 12.53 -7.28
N GLN A 140 -2.83 13.34 -6.44
CA GLN A 140 -2.17 13.98 -5.30
C GLN A 140 -1.65 12.93 -4.31
N LYS A 141 -2.48 11.94 -3.98
CA LYS A 141 -2.12 10.83 -3.08
C LYS A 141 -0.89 10.06 -3.57
N VAL A 142 -0.86 9.74 -4.87
CA VAL A 142 0.29 9.07 -5.49
C VAL A 142 1.52 9.97 -5.48
N ALA A 143 1.38 11.23 -5.87
CA ALA A 143 2.49 12.18 -5.95
C ALA A 143 3.16 12.43 -4.57
N MET A 144 2.41 12.34 -3.48
CA MET A 144 2.95 12.52 -2.12
C MET A 144 3.77 11.33 -1.62
N GLY A 145 3.38 10.10 -2.00
CA GLY A 145 3.88 8.90 -1.32
C GLY A 145 4.61 7.89 -2.20
N TRP A 146 4.52 8.02 -3.53
CA TRP A 146 4.97 6.96 -4.44
C TRP A 146 6.47 6.68 -4.35
N PHE A 147 7.31 7.71 -4.50
CA PHE A 147 8.76 7.54 -4.54
C PHE A 147 9.34 6.99 -3.22
N PRO A 148 9.00 7.55 -2.04
CA PRO A 148 9.43 6.97 -0.76
C PRO A 148 8.93 5.53 -0.55
N THR A 149 7.72 5.22 -1.01
CA THR A 149 7.15 3.87 -0.94
C THR A 149 7.91 2.90 -1.83
N TRP A 150 8.28 3.32 -3.04
CA TRP A 150 9.06 2.52 -3.97
C TRP A 150 10.47 2.20 -3.43
N GLN A 151 11.17 3.18 -2.85
CA GLN A 151 12.48 2.93 -2.24
C GLN A 151 12.40 1.87 -1.13
N LYS A 152 11.41 1.99 -0.24
CA LYS A 152 11.16 1.00 0.81
C LYS A 152 10.80 -0.37 0.22
N ALA A 153 9.99 -0.40 -0.85
CA ALA A 153 9.63 -1.65 -1.53
C ALA A 153 10.87 -2.34 -2.10
N VAL A 154 11.80 -1.62 -2.74
CA VAL A 154 13.05 -2.19 -3.25
C VAL A 154 13.91 -2.77 -2.12
N CYS A 155 14.00 -2.09 -0.97
CA CYS A 155 14.75 -2.60 0.19
C CYS A 155 14.17 -3.89 0.77
N VAL A 156 12.85 -4.06 0.74
CA VAL A 156 12.16 -5.25 1.26
C VAL A 156 12.17 -6.39 0.22
N PHE A 157 11.76 -6.08 -1.00
CA PHE A 157 11.54 -7.09 -2.04
C PHE A 157 12.79 -7.44 -2.82
N GLY A 158 13.81 -6.59 -2.88
CA GLY A 158 15.09 -6.92 -3.51
C GLY A 158 15.74 -8.18 -2.89
N PRO A 159 16.03 -8.19 -1.58
CA PRO A 159 16.54 -9.39 -0.89
C PRO A 159 15.56 -10.57 -0.98
N THR A 160 14.25 -10.30 -0.86
CA THR A 160 13.21 -11.33 -0.98
C THR A 160 13.26 -12.02 -2.35
N GLN A 161 13.42 -11.26 -3.44
CA GLN A 161 13.48 -11.80 -4.79
C GLN A 161 14.78 -12.56 -5.05
N ILE A 162 15.91 -12.12 -4.48
CA ILE A 162 17.16 -12.89 -4.53
C ILE A 162 16.95 -14.27 -3.90
N LEU A 163 16.38 -14.34 -2.69
CA LEU A 163 16.07 -15.60 -2.02
C LEU A 163 15.03 -16.43 -2.80
N ASN A 164 14.03 -15.77 -3.36
CA ASN A 164 12.95 -16.41 -4.11
C ASN A 164 13.46 -17.09 -5.40
N PHE A 165 14.32 -16.44 -6.16
CA PHE A 165 14.88 -17.01 -7.38
C PHE A 165 15.98 -18.05 -7.12
N THR A 166 16.65 -18.00 -5.96
CA THR A 166 17.73 -18.95 -5.60
C THR A 166 17.22 -20.20 -4.91
N LEU A 167 16.28 -20.08 -3.96
CA LEU A 167 15.87 -21.18 -3.08
C LEU A 167 14.49 -21.75 -3.43
N ILE A 168 13.59 -20.95 -3.99
CA ILE A 168 12.18 -21.32 -4.13
C ILE A 168 11.89 -21.88 -5.53
N PRO A 169 11.25 -23.06 -5.65
CA PRO A 169 10.82 -23.61 -6.94
C PRO A 169 9.82 -22.68 -7.65
N PRO A 170 9.85 -22.56 -8.99
CA PRO A 170 9.03 -21.62 -9.76
C PRO A 170 7.54 -21.64 -9.42
N GLN A 171 6.97 -22.81 -9.17
CA GLN A 171 5.55 -22.96 -8.83
C GLN A 171 5.16 -22.32 -7.48
N HIS A 172 6.10 -22.14 -6.55
CA HIS A 172 5.86 -21.61 -5.21
C HIS A 172 6.34 -20.16 -5.03
N ARG A 173 7.02 -19.59 -6.04
CA ARG A 173 7.61 -18.25 -5.94
C ARG A 173 6.61 -17.15 -5.61
N LEU A 174 5.40 -17.22 -6.19
CA LEU A 174 4.37 -16.24 -5.84
C LEU A 174 3.91 -16.37 -4.39
N LEU A 175 3.79 -17.61 -3.86
CA LEU A 175 3.43 -17.80 -2.46
C LEU A 175 4.48 -17.20 -1.53
N ALA A 176 5.77 -17.46 -1.79
CA ALA A 176 6.86 -16.92 -0.98
C ALA A 176 6.89 -15.38 -0.97
N VAL A 177 6.76 -14.75 -2.14
CA VAL A 177 6.71 -13.27 -2.23
C VAL A 177 5.47 -12.73 -1.55
N GLN A 178 4.31 -13.37 -1.71
CA GLN A 178 3.07 -12.92 -1.10
C GLN A 178 3.05 -13.09 0.43
N SER A 179 3.82 -14.03 1.00
CA SER A 179 3.99 -14.14 2.44
C SER A 179 4.71 -12.91 3.03
N VAL A 180 5.81 -12.46 2.40
CA VAL A 180 6.46 -11.18 2.76
C VAL A 180 5.55 -10.00 2.43
N GLY A 181 4.83 -10.11 1.31
CA GLY A 181 3.81 -9.18 0.85
C GLY A 181 2.69 -8.98 1.86
N MET A 182 2.35 -9.97 2.68
CA MET A 182 1.36 -9.84 3.74
C MET A 182 1.79 -8.78 4.76
N CYS A 183 3.03 -8.86 5.27
CA CYS A 183 3.60 -7.88 6.19
C CYS A 183 3.69 -6.49 5.54
N TRP A 184 4.08 -6.45 4.27
CA TRP A 184 4.13 -5.21 3.48
C TRP A 184 2.74 -4.58 3.30
N ASN A 185 1.71 -5.39 3.03
CA ASN A 185 0.34 -4.93 2.87
C ASN A 185 -0.24 -4.43 4.20
N THR A 186 0.08 -5.06 5.33
CA THR A 186 -0.26 -4.55 6.65
C THR A 186 0.36 -3.15 6.87
N PHE A 187 1.65 -2.98 6.55
CA PHE A 187 2.32 -1.68 6.60
C PHE A 187 1.66 -0.64 5.68
N LEU A 188 1.38 -0.99 4.42
CA LEU A 188 0.71 -0.10 3.47
C LEU A 188 -0.70 0.27 3.92
N SER A 189 -1.46 -0.68 4.46
CA SER A 189 -2.82 -0.47 4.95
C SER A 189 -2.82 0.54 6.10
N TRP A 190 -1.92 0.37 7.08
CA TRP A 190 -1.71 1.32 8.17
C TRP A 190 -1.28 2.71 7.66
N GLN A 191 -0.29 2.78 6.78
CA GLN A 191 0.22 4.03 6.23
C GLN A 191 -0.85 4.77 5.40
N ASN A 192 -1.64 4.03 4.62
CA ASN A 192 -2.73 4.56 3.81
C ASN A 192 -3.83 5.14 4.69
N ASN A 193 -4.24 4.44 5.75
CA ASN A 193 -5.23 4.92 6.70
C ASN A 193 -4.75 6.20 7.41
N LYS A 194 -3.49 6.21 7.87
CA LYS A 194 -2.88 7.39 8.48
C LYS A 194 -2.86 8.60 7.53
N ASN A 195 -2.47 8.39 6.28
CA ASN A 195 -2.45 9.46 5.27
C ASN A 195 -3.87 9.97 4.96
N ASN A 196 -4.86 9.07 4.87
CA ASN A 196 -6.26 9.46 4.67
C ASN A 196 -6.77 10.34 5.82
N LYS A 197 -6.44 10.02 7.08
CA LYS A 197 -6.82 10.85 8.25
C LYS A 197 -6.21 12.26 8.19
N ILE A 198 -4.92 12.36 7.87
CA ILE A 198 -4.23 13.65 7.75
C ILE A 198 -4.86 14.50 6.63
N LEU A 199 -5.17 13.88 5.49
CA LEU A 199 -5.81 14.59 4.37
C LEU A 199 -7.23 15.07 4.73
N ALA A 200 -8.02 14.23 5.40
CA ALA A 200 -9.36 14.61 5.84
C ALA A 200 -9.32 15.81 6.81
N GLN A 201 -8.39 15.81 7.77
CA GLN A 201 -8.20 16.92 8.71
C GLN A 201 -7.77 18.21 8.00
N ALA A 202 -6.82 18.10 7.04
CA ALA A 202 -6.38 19.26 6.26
C ALA A 202 -7.51 19.84 5.40
N THR A 203 -8.35 19.00 4.81
CA THR A 203 -9.52 19.45 4.03
C THR A 203 -10.58 20.10 4.92
N ALA A 204 -10.87 19.53 6.10
CA ALA A 204 -11.82 20.10 7.06
C ALA A 204 -11.39 21.50 7.52
N HIS A 205 -10.13 21.66 7.92
CA HIS A 205 -9.56 22.97 8.27
C HIS A 205 -9.67 23.98 7.12
N LEU A 206 -9.45 23.55 5.88
CA LEU A 206 -9.53 24.44 4.71
C LEU A 206 -10.97 24.89 4.43
N VAL A 207 -11.95 24.02 4.67
CA VAL A 207 -13.37 24.35 4.52
C VAL A 207 -13.81 25.30 5.64
N GLU A 208 -13.47 25.00 6.89
CA GLU A 208 -13.76 25.87 8.04
C GLU A 208 -13.15 27.25 7.86
N ALA A 209 -11.87 27.33 7.46
CA ALA A 209 -11.21 28.61 7.17
C ALA A 209 -11.87 29.38 6.01
N ARG A 210 -12.41 28.68 5.00
CA ARG A 210 -13.14 29.32 3.88
C ARG A 210 -14.53 29.80 4.27
N VAL A 211 -15.24 29.04 5.11
CA VAL A 211 -16.55 29.42 5.63
C VAL A 211 -16.40 30.64 6.54
N HIS A 212 -15.43 30.62 7.45
CA HIS A 212 -15.14 31.75 8.33
C HIS A 212 -14.74 33.00 7.53
N ALA A 213 -13.87 32.87 6.52
CA ALA A 213 -13.52 34.00 5.65
C ALA A 213 -14.73 34.56 4.88
N ALA A 214 -15.66 33.72 4.44
CA ALA A 214 -16.88 34.15 3.75
C ALA A 214 -17.92 34.79 4.70
N GLU A 215 -18.01 34.32 5.94
CA GLU A 215 -18.84 34.93 7.00
C GLU A 215 -18.32 36.32 7.38
N VAL A 216 -17.01 36.45 7.55
CA VAL A 216 -16.33 37.73 7.85
C VAL A 216 -16.45 38.72 6.68
N GLU A 217 -16.35 38.26 5.43
CA GLU A 217 -16.63 39.12 4.26
C GLU A 217 -18.11 39.52 4.13
N GLY A 218 -19.03 38.69 4.64
CA GLY A 218 -20.48 38.96 4.66
C GLY A 218 -20.92 39.89 5.79
N GLU A 219 -20.27 39.85 6.95
CA GLU A 219 -20.51 40.69 8.13
C GLU A 219 -19.79 42.05 8.08
N LYS A 220 -19.67 42.67 6.89
CA LYS A 220 -19.15 44.04 6.71
C LYS A 220 -20.05 45.10 7.34
N THR A 221 -20.26 45.05 8.65
CA THR A 221 -20.54 46.20 9.52
C THR A 221 -20.19 45.80 10.97
N HIS A 222 -19.14 46.42 11.53
CA HIS A 222 -18.87 46.60 12.98
C HIS A 222 -17.82 45.80 13.78
N LYS A 223 -16.97 44.92 13.22
CA LYS A 223 -15.98 44.21 14.07
C LYS A 223 -14.57 44.03 13.47
N GLU A 224 -13.81 45.12 13.41
CA GLU A 224 -12.39 45.10 12.96
C GLU A 224 -11.48 44.16 13.77
N GLY A 225 -11.76 43.94 15.06
CA GLY A 225 -10.96 43.04 15.90
C GLY A 225 -11.17 41.54 15.64
N GLU A 226 -12.38 41.14 15.24
CA GLU A 226 -12.68 39.76 14.84
C GLU A 226 -12.15 39.47 13.42
N VAL A 227 -12.10 40.50 12.55
CA VAL A 227 -11.46 40.41 11.22
C VAL A 227 -9.95 40.19 11.35
N GLU A 228 -9.26 40.92 12.24
CA GLU A 228 -7.82 40.70 12.48
C GLU A 228 -7.51 39.32 13.06
N GLU A 229 -8.37 38.79 13.94
CA GLU A 229 -8.20 37.44 14.49
C GLU A 229 -8.44 36.36 13.42
N ALA A 230 -9.48 36.52 12.62
CA ALA A 230 -9.77 35.68 11.46
C ALA A 230 -8.62 35.68 10.44
N GLU A 231 -8.06 36.85 10.14
CA GLU A 231 -6.92 36.99 9.22
C GLU A 231 -5.66 36.33 9.77
N ARG A 232 -5.40 36.43 11.09
CA ARG A 232 -4.29 35.70 11.74
C ARG A 232 -4.47 34.19 11.69
N ASP A 233 -5.66 33.67 11.94
CA ASP A 233 -5.93 32.22 11.88
C ASP A 233 -5.79 31.68 10.45
N VAL A 234 -6.24 32.45 9.45
CA VAL A 234 -6.03 32.14 8.03
C VAL A 234 -4.55 32.19 7.66
N GLU A 235 -3.79 33.13 8.21
CA GLU A 235 -2.35 33.24 7.97
C GLU A 235 -1.58 32.10 8.62
N GLU A 236 -1.94 31.69 9.85
CA GLU A 236 -1.34 30.56 10.55
C GLU A 236 -1.66 29.23 9.84
N ALA A 237 -2.89 29.05 9.35
CA ALA A 237 -3.27 27.91 8.53
C ALA A 237 -2.53 27.89 7.18
N ARG A 238 -2.39 29.04 6.50
CA ARG A 238 -1.56 29.16 5.30
C ARG A 238 -0.10 28.84 5.59
N GLU A 239 0.41 29.24 6.74
CA GLU A 239 1.78 28.96 7.13
C GLU A 239 2.00 27.49 7.48
N ALA A 240 1.01 26.83 8.11
CA ALA A 240 1.02 25.39 8.34
C ALA A 240 1.00 24.61 7.03
N VAL A 241 0.16 25.02 6.06
CA VAL A 241 0.13 24.45 4.70
C VAL A 241 1.45 24.71 3.98
N ARG A 242 2.03 25.91 4.10
CA ARG A 242 3.33 26.27 3.54
C ARG A 242 4.45 25.42 4.15
N LYS A 243 4.50 25.26 5.47
CA LYS A 243 5.47 24.39 6.17
C LYS A 243 5.30 22.92 5.76
N ALA A 244 4.07 22.44 5.56
CA ALA A 244 3.82 21.10 5.04
C ALA A 244 4.29 20.95 3.58
N GLN A 245 4.08 21.98 2.75
CA GLN A 245 4.53 22.01 1.36
C GLN A 245 6.06 22.16 1.24
N GLU A 246 6.70 22.97 2.10
CA GLU A 246 8.15 23.10 2.21
C GLU A 246 8.78 21.81 2.75
N LYS A 247 8.14 21.13 3.70
CA LYS A 247 8.59 19.81 4.17
C LYS A 247 8.45 18.76 3.06
N LYS A 248 7.40 18.82 2.24
CA LYS A 248 7.23 18.01 1.03
C LYS A 248 8.29 18.34 -0.03
N ASP A 249 8.62 19.61 -0.24
CA ASP A 249 9.64 20.05 -1.20
C ASP A 249 11.07 19.78 -0.70
N LYS A 250 11.30 19.82 0.62
CA LYS A 250 12.54 19.37 1.26
C LYS A 250 12.67 17.86 1.16
N MET A 251 11.61 17.08 1.38
CA MET A 251 11.58 15.64 1.10
C MET A 251 11.80 15.34 -0.39
N LYS A 252 11.32 16.20 -1.30
CA LYS A 252 11.55 16.11 -2.76
C LYS A 252 13.00 16.46 -3.14
N LYS A 253 13.61 17.46 -2.50
CA LYS A 253 15.01 17.86 -2.70
C LYS A 253 15.99 16.90 -2.05
N GLU A 254 15.73 16.41 -0.84
CA GLU A 254 16.55 15.41 -0.15
C GLU A 254 16.38 14.02 -0.79
N GLY A 255 15.16 13.67 -1.22
CA GLY A 255 14.88 12.48 -2.02
C GLY A 255 15.44 12.54 -3.44
N GLY A 256 15.58 13.75 -4.00
CA GLY A 256 16.23 13.99 -5.30
C GLY A 256 17.76 14.16 -5.23
N ALA A 257 18.30 14.65 -4.11
CA ALA A 257 19.74 14.85 -3.90
C ALA A 257 20.46 13.55 -3.47
N LEU A 258 19.72 12.52 -3.04
CA LEU A 258 20.25 11.18 -2.78
C LEU A 258 20.34 10.30 -4.04
N GLY A 259 20.31 10.91 -5.23
CA GLY A 259 20.87 10.31 -6.42
C GLY A 259 22.36 10.06 -6.22
N VAL A 260 22.70 8.85 -5.77
CA VAL A 260 24.06 8.27 -5.62
C VAL A 260 24.88 8.86 -4.47
N GLY A 261 25.06 8.07 -3.40
CA GLY A 261 26.11 8.30 -2.40
C GLY A 261 25.71 8.06 -0.95
N THR A 262 25.44 6.80 -0.57
CA THR A 262 25.54 6.39 0.83
C THR A 262 26.96 6.63 1.33
N ARG A 263 27.17 7.71 2.09
CA ARG A 263 28.27 7.76 3.06
C ARG A 263 27.83 6.86 4.22
N MET A 264 28.21 5.59 4.16
CA MET A 264 28.11 4.69 5.31
C MET A 264 29.02 5.24 6.42
N GLY A 265 28.41 5.82 7.45
CA GLY A 265 29.05 6.07 8.73
C GLY A 265 28.70 4.92 9.68
N TRP A 266 29.57 3.92 9.74
CA TRP A 266 29.68 3.08 10.92
C TRP A 266 30.69 3.77 11.84
N SER A 267 30.24 4.10 13.05
CA SER A 267 31.13 4.15 14.21
C SER A 267 31.27 2.75 14.77
#